data_AF-A0A093J7W2-F1
#
_entry.id   AF-A0A093J7W2-F1
#
_cell.length_a   1.000
_cell.length_b   1.000
_cell.length_c   1.000
_cell.angle_alpha   90.00
_cell.angle_beta   90.00
_cell.angle_gamma   90.00
#
_symmetry.space_group_name_H-M   'P 1'
#
loop_
_entity.id
_entity.type
_entity.pdbx_description
1 polymer ?
#
loop_
_entity_poly.entity_id
_entity_poly.type
_entity_poly.pdbx_seq_one_letter_code
_entity_poly.pdbx_strand_id
1 'polypeptide(L)'
;VGILTLVLCSCSGQPTSLPWDLPAVSSWEHQGGLVFIHTESSLYALPCSPFEMEVAHPTYRWVQDKAAPTLFSVTKDGHLLFQHFQAGHSGKYSCTISYKKRGIPLSQTFHYIVFGYHMPGGLDTVLLFHSKLCDNEWTKRFLWTLQDKLSQLEMEQHCKLLLTATFCFPSLNKPSDEFIVQVQMEVSLFGPNWDEHCHSQDTETVTDCYRRTVRHNL
;
A
#
# COMPACT_ATOMS: atom_id res chain seq x y z
N VAL A 1 -21.18 -20.69 9.66
CA VAL A 1 -19.83 -20.70 9.07
C VAL A 1 -19.90 -19.83 7.83
N GLY A 2 -19.43 -18.59 7.91
CA GLY A 2 -19.39 -17.65 6.79
C GLY A 2 -17.95 -17.50 6.34
N ILE A 3 -17.71 -17.59 5.03
CA ILE A 3 -16.39 -17.32 4.46
C ILE A 3 -16.30 -15.82 4.24
N LEU A 4 -15.41 -15.18 5.00
CA LEU A 4 -14.99 -13.80 4.80
C LEU A 4 -13.96 -13.80 3.67
N THR A 5 -14.32 -13.28 2.50
CA THR A 5 -13.35 -13.01 1.43
C THR A 5 -12.96 -11.54 1.49
N LEU A 6 -12.06 -11.22 2.43
CA LEU A 6 -11.32 -9.97 2.38
C LEU A 6 -10.18 -10.16 1.38
N VAL A 7 -10.27 -9.52 0.20
CA VAL A 7 -9.12 -9.35 -0.68
C VAL A 7 -8.32 -8.16 -0.14
N LEU A 8 -7.66 -8.39 0.99
CA LEU A 8 -6.60 -7.52 1.46
C LEU A 8 -5.35 -7.98 0.71
N CYS A 9 -4.83 -7.13 -0.17
CA CYS A 9 -3.53 -7.37 -0.78
C CYS A 9 -2.48 -7.42 0.33
N SER A 10 -2.11 -8.65 0.70
CA SER A 10 -1.02 -8.91 1.63
C SER A 10 0.24 -8.18 1.15
N CYS A 11 0.70 -7.22 1.95
CA CYS A 11 2.05 -6.69 1.85
C CYS A 11 3.06 -7.64 2.52
N SER A 12 2.86 -8.97 2.50
CA SER A 12 3.84 -9.92 2.99
C SER A 12 5.04 -9.99 2.04
N GLY A 13 5.97 -9.07 2.19
CA GLY A 13 7.37 -9.31 1.90
C GLY A 13 8.02 -9.98 3.10
N GLN A 14 7.79 -11.27 3.30
CA GLN A 14 8.69 -12.03 4.18
C GLN A 14 10.04 -12.11 3.48
N PRO A 15 11.17 -11.80 4.16
CA PRO A 15 12.48 -11.90 3.56
C PRO A 15 12.80 -13.38 3.38
N THR A 16 12.53 -13.92 2.20
CA THR A 16 13.13 -15.19 1.79
C THR A 16 14.61 -14.96 1.68
N SER A 17 15.36 -15.41 2.69
CA SER A 17 16.79 -15.62 2.58
C SER A 17 17.05 -16.51 1.37
N LEU A 18 17.60 -15.93 0.31
CA LEU A 18 18.01 -16.67 -0.86
C LEU A 18 19.35 -17.37 -0.57
N PRO A 19 19.50 -18.65 -0.95
CA PRO A 19 20.77 -19.36 -0.88
C PRO A 19 21.80 -18.67 -1.78
N TRP A 20 22.99 -18.45 -1.24
CA TRP A 20 24.12 -17.96 -2.01
C TRP A 20 24.49 -18.95 -3.10
N ASP A 21 24.54 -18.45 -4.34
CA ASP A 21 25.55 -18.84 -5.32
C ASP A 21 25.93 -17.58 -6.13
N LEU A 22 27.15 -17.10 -5.90
CA LEU A 22 27.74 -15.93 -6.53
C LEU A 22 28.23 -16.25 -7.95
N PRO A 23 28.19 -15.25 -8.85
CA PRO A 23 29.41 -14.91 -9.57
C PRO A 23 29.77 -13.42 -9.43
N ALA A 24 31.06 -13.17 -9.61
CA ALA A 24 31.77 -11.92 -9.35
C ALA A 24 31.31 -10.74 -10.24
N VAL A 25 30.37 -9.96 -9.72
CA VAL A 25 30.16 -8.55 -10.06
C VAL A 25 29.89 -7.86 -8.74
N SER A 26 30.53 -6.73 -8.45
CA SER A 26 30.20 -5.95 -7.24
C SER A 26 28.84 -5.26 -7.46
N SER A 27 27.77 -6.04 -7.28
CA SER A 27 26.39 -5.60 -7.27
C SER A 27 25.99 -5.25 -5.84
N TRP A 28 25.47 -4.05 -5.64
CA TRP A 28 24.94 -3.61 -4.35
C TRP A 28 23.42 -3.56 -4.40
N GLU A 29 22.78 -3.97 -3.31
CA GLU A 29 21.33 -3.99 -3.17
C GLU A 29 20.94 -3.01 -2.07
N HIS A 30 19.99 -2.12 -2.37
CA HIS A 30 19.55 -1.03 -1.51
C HIS A 30 18.03 -1.03 -1.37
N GLN A 31 17.54 -0.64 -0.20
CA GLN A 31 16.12 -0.38 0.01
C GLN A 31 15.83 1.08 -0.35
N GLY A 32 15.08 1.30 -1.43
CA GLY A 32 14.66 2.62 -1.91
C GLY A 32 13.48 3.22 -1.12
N GLY A 33 12.72 2.38 -0.42
CA GLY A 33 11.70 2.78 0.55
C GLY A 33 10.25 2.65 0.07
N LEU A 34 9.32 3.18 0.88
CA LEU A 34 7.88 3.20 0.59
C LEU A 34 7.53 4.48 -0.19
N VAL A 35 6.81 4.32 -1.29
CA VAL A 35 6.40 5.39 -2.20
C VAL A 35 4.89 5.38 -2.33
N PHE A 36 4.28 6.54 -2.29
CA PHE A 36 2.84 6.68 -2.38
C PHE A 36 2.49 7.67 -3.47
N ILE A 37 1.53 7.29 -4.32
CA ILE A 37 1.15 8.04 -5.52
C ILE A 37 -0.37 8.16 -5.54
N HIS A 38 -0.88 9.37 -5.76
CA HIS A 38 -2.31 9.58 -5.90
C HIS A 38 -2.81 8.93 -7.20
N THR A 39 -3.93 8.22 -7.15
CA THR A 39 -4.52 7.51 -8.29
C THR A 39 -5.20 8.42 -9.31
N GLU A 40 -5.27 9.72 -9.04
CA GLU A 40 -5.62 10.73 -10.05
C GLU A 40 -4.39 11.53 -10.50
N SER A 41 -3.18 11.12 -10.09
CA SER A 41 -1.95 11.77 -10.55
C SER A 41 -1.80 11.57 -12.07
N SER A 42 -1.84 12.68 -12.81
CA SER A 42 -1.64 12.69 -14.26
C SER A 42 -0.23 12.26 -14.63
N LEU A 43 0.77 12.63 -13.82
CA LEU A 43 2.16 12.30 -14.01
C LEU A 43 2.91 12.22 -12.68
N TYR A 44 3.59 11.09 -12.44
CA TYR A 44 4.52 10.94 -11.31
C TYR A 44 5.85 10.36 -11.81
N ALA A 45 6.97 10.95 -11.36
CA ALA A 45 8.31 10.48 -11.68
C ALA A 45 8.95 9.87 -10.43
N LEU A 46 9.12 8.54 -10.42
CA LEU A 46 9.81 7.82 -9.36
C LEU A 46 11.31 7.80 -9.64
N PRO A 47 12.17 8.44 -8.80
CA PRO A 47 13.61 8.36 -8.98
C PRO A 47 14.14 6.95 -8.74
N CYS A 48 15.15 6.55 -9.53
CA CYS A 48 15.81 5.25 -9.44
C CYS A 48 16.74 5.11 -8.23
N SER A 49 17.20 6.24 -7.67
CA SER A 49 17.99 6.30 -6.45
C SER A 49 17.34 7.30 -5.49
N PRO A 50 17.26 6.99 -4.18
CA PRO A 50 16.73 7.91 -3.17
C PRO A 50 17.69 9.07 -2.85
N PHE A 51 18.95 8.98 -3.28
CA PHE A 51 19.95 10.04 -3.17
C PHE A 51 20.52 10.39 -4.55
N GLU A 52 20.99 11.63 -4.71
CA GLU A 52 21.65 12.04 -5.95
C GLU A 52 22.92 11.22 -6.17
N MET A 53 23.02 10.64 -7.37
CA MET A 53 24.18 9.86 -7.79
C MET A 53 24.74 10.46 -9.08
N GLU A 54 25.90 11.11 -8.98
CA GLU A 54 26.64 11.55 -10.16
C GLU A 54 27.52 10.42 -10.68
N VAL A 55 27.03 9.75 -11.73
CA VAL A 55 27.77 8.69 -12.44
C VAL A 55 27.79 8.99 -13.93
N ALA A 56 28.92 8.75 -14.58
CA ALA A 56 29.06 8.99 -16.02
C ALA A 56 28.48 7.82 -16.83
N HIS A 57 27.61 8.13 -17.79
CA HIS A 57 26.98 7.18 -18.71
C HIS A 57 26.28 5.98 -18.02
N PRO A 58 25.36 6.23 -17.06
CA PRO A 58 24.60 5.16 -16.45
C PRO A 58 23.60 4.56 -17.42
N THR A 59 23.31 3.27 -17.24
CA THR A 59 22.15 2.61 -17.81
C THR A 59 21.19 2.22 -16.69
N TYR A 60 19.89 2.42 -16.94
CA TYR A 60 18.82 2.19 -15.97
C TYR A 60 17.91 1.09 -16.45
N ARG A 61 17.51 0.20 -15.54
CA ARG A 61 16.55 -0.86 -15.82
C ARG A 61 15.53 -0.95 -14.69
N TRP A 62 14.26 -0.79 -15.04
CA TRP A 62 13.14 -0.97 -14.13
C TRP A 62 12.48 -2.33 -14.32
N VAL A 63 12.10 -2.95 -13.21
CA VAL A 63 11.34 -4.21 -13.17
C VAL A 63 10.24 -4.07 -12.11
N GLN A 64 9.04 -4.56 -12.42
CA GLN A 64 7.95 -4.71 -11.46
C GLN A 64 7.79 -6.20 -11.12
N ASP A 65 7.75 -6.54 -9.84
CA ASP A 65 7.57 -7.93 -9.43
C ASP A 65 6.22 -8.46 -9.89
N LYS A 66 6.22 -9.70 -10.40
CA LYS A 66 5.03 -10.49 -10.79
C LYS A 66 4.22 -9.97 -11.99
N ALA A 67 4.65 -8.91 -12.68
CA ALA A 67 4.03 -8.49 -13.93
C ALA A 67 4.69 -9.19 -15.14
N ALA A 68 3.90 -9.45 -16.19
CA ALA A 68 4.45 -9.66 -17.54
C ALA A 68 5.35 -8.47 -17.90
N PRO A 69 6.41 -8.62 -18.72
CA PRO A 69 7.33 -7.53 -19.03
C PRO A 69 6.60 -6.32 -19.59
N THR A 70 6.30 -5.36 -18.71
CA THR A 70 5.68 -4.10 -19.04
C THR A 70 6.77 -3.16 -19.51
N LEU A 71 6.54 -2.54 -20.68
CA LEU A 71 7.42 -1.48 -21.17
C LEU A 71 7.17 -0.24 -20.32
N PHE A 72 8.11 0.04 -19.42
CA PHE A 72 8.09 1.24 -18.61
C PHE A 72 8.56 2.46 -19.41
N SER A 73 7.93 3.61 -19.17
CA SER A 73 8.44 4.89 -19.64
C SER A 73 9.49 5.40 -18.65
N VAL A 74 10.73 5.58 -19.10
CA VAL A 74 11.87 5.96 -18.25
C VAL A 74 12.53 7.22 -18.81
N THR A 75 12.82 8.19 -17.95
CA THR A 75 13.51 9.44 -18.35
C THR A 75 14.99 9.18 -18.64
N LYS A 76 15.67 10.18 -19.23
CA LYS A 76 17.13 10.13 -19.44
C LYS A 76 17.90 9.99 -18.13
N ASP A 77 17.38 10.55 -17.04
CA ASP A 77 17.95 10.49 -15.69
C ASP A 77 17.53 9.22 -14.93
N GLY A 78 16.85 8.29 -15.61
CA GLY A 78 16.50 6.98 -15.07
C GLY A 78 15.23 6.94 -14.24
N HIS A 79 14.44 8.01 -14.19
CA HIS A 79 13.20 8.04 -13.42
C HIS A 79 12.09 7.26 -14.13
N LEU A 80 11.37 6.43 -13.38
CA LEU A 80 10.19 5.73 -13.87
C LEU A 80 9.00 6.68 -13.91
N LEU A 81 8.40 6.85 -15.07
CA LEU A 81 7.23 7.69 -15.27
C LEU A 81 5.95 6.87 -15.19
N PHE A 82 5.07 7.28 -14.29
CA PHE A 82 3.68 6.84 -14.25
C PHE A 82 2.82 7.92 -14.90
N GLN A 83 2.14 7.56 -15.99
CA GLN A 83 1.12 8.41 -16.62
C GLN A 83 -0.25 7.91 -16.18
N HIS A 84 -1.10 8.80 -15.66
CA HIS A 84 -2.43 8.47 -15.13
C HIS A 84 -2.38 7.29 -14.16
N PHE A 85 -1.66 7.46 -13.04
CA PHE A 85 -1.40 6.36 -12.11
C PHE A 85 -2.71 5.72 -11.63
N GLN A 86 -2.89 4.40 -11.79
CA GLN A 86 -4.07 3.68 -11.32
C GLN A 86 -3.72 2.78 -10.14
N ALA A 87 -4.70 2.38 -9.33
CA ALA A 87 -4.48 1.46 -8.20
C ALA A 87 -3.74 0.18 -8.62
N GLY A 88 -4.01 -0.33 -9.84
CA GLY A 88 -3.33 -1.50 -10.40
C GLY A 88 -1.83 -1.31 -10.73
N HIS A 89 -1.33 -0.07 -10.74
CA HIS A 89 0.10 0.22 -10.86
C HIS A 89 0.84 0.11 -9.51
N SER A 90 0.13 -0.15 -8.40
CA SER A 90 0.77 -0.43 -7.11
C SER A 90 1.55 -1.75 -7.16
N GLY A 91 2.61 -1.85 -6.36
CA GLY A 91 3.41 -3.07 -6.28
C GLY A 91 4.86 -2.84 -5.93
N LYS A 92 5.67 -3.90 -6.05
CA LYS A 92 7.11 -3.82 -5.83
C LYS A 92 7.81 -3.51 -7.14
N TYR A 93 8.71 -2.53 -7.08
CA TYR A 93 9.50 -2.09 -8.20
C TYR A 93 10.97 -2.17 -7.82
N SER A 94 11.82 -2.55 -8.76
CA SER A 94 13.26 -2.47 -8.61
C SER A 94 13.87 -1.67 -9.75
N CYS A 95 14.82 -0.81 -9.42
CA CYS A 95 15.63 -0.11 -10.39
C CYS A 95 17.09 -0.51 -10.27
N THR A 96 17.68 -1.00 -11.35
CA THR A 96 19.13 -1.27 -11.43
C THR A 96 19.83 -0.16 -12.21
N ILE A 97 20.78 0.52 -11.57
CA ILE A 97 21.74 1.44 -12.19
C ILE A 97 23.01 0.67 -12.51
N SER A 98 23.43 0.67 -13.77
CA SER A 98 24.71 0.06 -14.19
C SER A 98 25.62 1.12 -14.80
N TYR A 99 26.88 1.17 -14.38
CA TYR A 99 27.85 2.18 -14.82
C TYR A 99 29.29 1.65 -14.73
N LYS A 100 30.25 2.39 -15.28
CA LYS A 100 31.69 2.06 -15.17
C LYS A 100 32.41 3.07 -14.29
N LYS A 101 33.13 2.60 -13.27
CA LYS A 101 34.01 3.42 -12.43
C LYS A 101 35.44 2.97 -12.62
N ARG A 102 36.30 3.82 -13.18
CA ARG A 102 37.71 3.51 -13.49
C ARG A 102 37.87 2.21 -14.32
N GLY A 103 36.98 2.00 -15.28
CA GLY A 103 36.95 0.81 -16.15
C GLY A 103 36.25 -0.43 -15.56
N ILE A 104 35.92 -0.41 -14.26
CA ILE A 104 35.26 -1.53 -13.58
C ILE A 104 33.74 -1.35 -13.72
N PRO A 105 33.01 -2.34 -14.25
CA PRO A 105 31.55 -2.31 -14.28
C PRO A 105 30.99 -2.48 -12.87
N LEU A 106 30.10 -1.58 -12.48
CA LEU A 106 29.39 -1.57 -11.21
C LEU A 106 27.88 -1.58 -11.47
N SER A 107 27.13 -2.21 -10.57
CA SER A 107 25.67 -2.17 -10.58
C SER A 107 25.14 -1.94 -9.17
N GLN A 108 24.07 -1.16 -9.08
CA GLN A 108 23.35 -0.91 -7.83
C GLN A 108 21.85 -1.07 -8.09
N THR A 109 21.17 -1.85 -7.27
CA THR A 109 19.73 -2.09 -7.37
C THR A 109 19.02 -1.45 -6.19
N PHE A 110 17.93 -0.72 -6.44
CA PHE A 110 17.09 -0.08 -5.45
C PHE A 110 15.69 -0.67 -5.49
N HIS A 111 15.19 -1.10 -4.32
CA HIS A 111 13.86 -1.71 -4.18
C HIS A 111 12.85 -0.75 -3.58
N TYR A 112 11.71 -0.63 -4.24
CA TYR A 112 10.61 0.25 -3.88
C TYR A 112 9.32 -0.54 -3.70
N ILE A 113 8.49 -0.08 -2.77
CA ILE A 113 7.09 -0.51 -2.68
C ILE A 113 6.22 0.71 -2.97
N VAL A 114 5.47 0.65 -4.06
CA VAL A 114 4.62 1.74 -4.55
C VAL A 114 3.17 1.44 -4.20
N PHE A 115 2.50 2.41 -3.58
CA PHE A 115 1.11 2.35 -3.17
C PHE A 115 0.28 3.46 -3.82
N GLY A 116 -0.80 3.07 -4.50
CA GLY A 116 -1.84 3.98 -4.96
C GLY A 116 -2.82 4.37 -3.86
N TYR A 117 -3.14 5.66 -3.73
CA TYR A 117 -4.24 6.14 -2.89
C TYR A 117 -5.25 6.98 -3.68
N HIS A 118 -6.55 6.89 -3.37
CA HIS A 118 -7.64 7.46 -4.20
C HIS A 118 -8.39 8.63 -3.58
N MET A 119 -8.24 8.93 -2.29
CA MET A 119 -8.74 10.17 -1.68
C MET A 119 -7.89 10.58 -0.47
N PRO A 120 -7.88 11.86 -0.06
CA PRO A 120 -7.65 12.21 1.34
C PRO A 120 -8.75 11.54 2.19
N GLY A 121 -8.37 10.83 3.25
CA GLY A 121 -9.30 10.13 4.13
C GLY A 121 -9.22 8.60 4.08
N GLY A 122 -9.93 7.96 5.01
CA GLY A 122 -10.01 6.51 5.14
C GLY A 122 -10.91 5.85 4.10
N LEU A 123 -10.84 4.52 4.02
CA LEU A 123 -11.78 3.70 3.26
C LEU A 123 -12.97 3.35 4.16
N ASP A 124 -14.15 3.85 3.82
CA ASP A 124 -15.39 3.38 4.42
C ASP A 124 -15.70 1.96 3.94
N THR A 125 -15.86 1.04 4.88
CA THR A 125 -16.20 -0.35 4.61
C THR A 125 -17.35 -0.83 5.48
N VAL A 126 -18.15 -1.73 4.90
CA VAL A 126 -19.37 -2.26 5.50
C VAL A 126 -19.29 -3.78 5.49
N LEU A 127 -19.31 -4.38 6.68
CA LEU A 127 -19.34 -5.83 6.86
C LEU A 127 -20.76 -6.26 7.20
N LEU A 128 -21.26 -7.27 6.50
CA LEU A 128 -22.59 -7.84 6.71
C LEU A 128 -22.47 -9.27 7.22
N PHE A 129 -23.02 -9.54 8.40
CA PHE A 129 -23.00 -10.85 9.03
C PHE A 129 -24.42 -11.38 9.19
N HIS A 130 -24.65 -12.59 8.69
CA HIS A 130 -25.92 -13.29 8.88
C HIS A 130 -25.91 -14.00 10.24
N SER A 131 -26.93 -13.70 11.04
CA SER A 131 -27.13 -14.27 12.38
C SER A 131 -28.56 -14.76 12.53
N LYS A 132 -28.78 -15.77 13.38
CA LYS A 132 -30.13 -16.20 13.78
C LYS A 132 -30.70 -15.36 14.91
N LEU A 133 -29.85 -14.59 15.58
CA LEU A 133 -30.20 -13.84 16.77
C LEU A 133 -29.63 -12.44 16.66
N CYS A 134 -30.45 -11.47 17.02
CA CYS A 134 -30.06 -10.10 17.30
C CYS A 134 -30.04 -9.90 18.82
N ASP A 135 -29.30 -10.75 19.52
CA ASP A 135 -29.16 -10.69 20.97
C ASP A 135 -28.00 -9.78 21.36
N ASN A 136 -28.24 -8.88 22.30
CA ASN A 136 -27.25 -7.87 22.69
C ASN A 136 -25.96 -8.46 23.24
N GLU A 137 -25.99 -9.56 24.00
CA GLU A 137 -24.78 -10.11 24.63
C GLU A 137 -23.94 -10.91 23.63
N TRP A 138 -24.58 -11.70 22.77
CA TRP A 138 -23.88 -12.43 21.70
C TRP A 138 -23.29 -11.48 20.66
N THR A 139 -24.05 -10.46 20.27
CA THR A 139 -23.59 -9.43 19.32
C THR A 139 -22.42 -8.65 19.91
N LYS A 140 -22.47 -8.25 21.19
CA LYS A 140 -21.34 -7.61 21.87
C LYS A 140 -20.09 -8.49 21.87
N ARG A 141 -20.20 -9.78 22.23
CA ARG A 141 -19.05 -10.71 22.21
C ARG A 141 -18.46 -10.86 20.80
N PHE A 142 -19.32 -10.93 19.80
CA PHE A 142 -18.90 -10.96 18.40
C PHE A 142 -18.12 -9.70 18.02
N LEU A 143 -18.65 -8.51 18.32
CA LEU A 143 -17.98 -7.23 18.03
C LEU A 143 -16.65 -7.10 18.76
N TRP A 144 -16.57 -7.51 20.02
CA TRP A 144 -15.32 -7.57 20.77
C TRP A 144 -14.27 -8.47 20.10
N THR A 145 -14.67 -9.67 19.68
CA THR A 145 -13.78 -10.61 18.99
C THR A 145 -13.33 -10.06 17.64
N LEU A 146 -14.24 -9.43 16.91
CA LEU A 146 -13.94 -8.77 15.64
C LEU A 146 -12.90 -7.66 15.86
N GLN A 147 -13.11 -6.80 16.86
CA GLN A 147 -12.21 -5.70 17.16
C GLN A 147 -10.81 -6.19 17.57
N ASP A 148 -10.71 -7.21 18.41
CA ASP A 148 -9.44 -7.84 18.78
C ASP A 148 -8.66 -8.35 17.55
N LYS A 149 -9.35 -9.02 16.62
CA LYS A 149 -8.75 -9.49 15.36
C LYS A 149 -8.34 -8.36 14.43
N LEU A 150 -9.11 -7.29 14.37
CA LEU A 150 -8.77 -6.12 13.57
C LEU A 150 -7.58 -5.37 14.16
N SER A 151 -7.44 -5.27 15.48
CA SER A 151 -6.27 -4.67 16.14
C SER A 151 -4.97 -5.41 15.83
N GLN A 152 -5.02 -6.74 15.68
CA GLN A 152 -3.86 -7.50 15.21
C GLN A 152 -3.48 -7.11 13.76
N LEU A 153 -4.49 -6.97 12.89
CA LEU A 153 -4.33 -6.53 11.51
C LEU A 153 -3.80 -5.09 11.39
N GLU A 154 -4.23 -4.18 12.27
CA GLU A 154 -3.69 -2.82 12.35
C GLU A 154 -2.17 -2.82 12.54
N MET A 155 -1.68 -3.65 13.47
CA MET A 155 -0.25 -3.76 13.77
C MET A 155 0.53 -4.36 12.61
N GLU A 156 -0.02 -5.40 11.97
CA GLU A 156 0.65 -6.09 10.85
C GLU A 156 0.67 -5.24 9.57
N GLN A 157 -0.35 -4.41 9.35
CA GLN A 157 -0.50 -3.61 8.12
C GLN A 157 -0.19 -2.12 8.32
N HIS A 158 0.25 -1.71 9.52
CA HIS A 158 0.52 -0.32 9.87
C HIS A 158 -0.63 0.64 9.50
N CYS A 159 -1.87 0.22 9.75
CA CYS A 159 -3.06 1.01 9.47
C CYS A 159 -3.92 1.18 10.74
N LYS A 160 -4.97 1.99 10.65
CA LYS A 160 -5.97 2.21 11.69
C LYS A 160 -7.37 1.85 11.20
N LEU A 161 -8.08 1.11 12.02
CA LEU A 161 -9.41 0.56 11.76
C LEU A 161 -10.34 1.09 12.85
N LEU A 162 -11.23 2.02 12.49
CA LEU A 162 -12.20 2.58 13.41
C LEU A 162 -13.57 1.97 13.15
N LEU A 163 -14.16 1.28 14.14
CA LEU A 163 -15.58 0.92 14.06
C LEU A 163 -16.42 2.19 14.26
N THR A 164 -17.21 2.56 13.25
CA THR A 164 -18.00 3.79 13.24
C THR A 164 -19.43 3.55 13.71
N ALA A 165 -20.04 2.45 13.27
CA ALA A 165 -21.40 2.11 13.67
C ALA A 165 -21.66 0.61 13.60
N THR A 166 -22.68 0.16 14.33
CA THR A 166 -23.20 -1.21 14.22
C THR A 166 -24.71 -1.17 14.22
N PHE A 167 -25.31 -1.88 13.28
CA PHE A 167 -26.76 -2.04 13.15
C PHE A 167 -27.10 -3.52 13.14
N CYS A 168 -28.30 -3.83 13.62
CA CYS A 168 -28.83 -5.18 13.53
C CYS A 168 -30.30 -5.10 13.13
N PHE A 169 -30.64 -5.74 12.02
CA PHE A 169 -31.97 -5.66 11.43
C PHE A 169 -32.37 -7.01 10.82
N PRO A 170 -33.68 -7.33 10.75
CA PRO A 170 -34.14 -8.58 10.16
C PRO A 170 -33.81 -8.66 8.65
N SER A 171 -33.50 -9.87 8.19
CA SER A 171 -33.28 -10.17 6.77
C SER A 171 -34.58 -9.98 5.97
N LEU A 172 -34.48 -9.45 4.75
CA LEU A 172 -35.63 -9.27 3.86
C LEU A 172 -36.29 -10.60 3.44
N ASN A 173 -35.49 -11.67 3.37
CA ASN A 173 -35.95 -12.98 2.89
C ASN A 173 -36.63 -13.80 4.00
N LYS A 174 -36.16 -13.69 5.24
CA LYS A 174 -36.65 -14.45 6.41
C LYS A 174 -36.62 -13.59 7.67
N PRO A 175 -37.50 -12.60 7.80
CA PRO A 175 -37.40 -11.57 8.85
C PRO A 175 -37.61 -12.11 10.28
N SER A 176 -38.21 -13.29 10.43
CA SER A 176 -38.48 -13.90 11.74
C SER A 176 -37.34 -14.78 12.26
N ASP A 177 -36.50 -15.31 11.36
CA ASP A 177 -35.51 -16.36 11.68
C ASP A 177 -34.07 -15.96 11.36
N GLU A 178 -33.89 -14.84 10.66
CA GLU A 178 -32.60 -14.37 10.16
C GLU A 178 -32.46 -12.86 10.34
N PHE A 179 -31.33 -12.46 10.90
CA PHE A 179 -30.93 -11.09 11.15
C PHE A 179 -29.61 -10.82 10.47
N ILE A 180 -29.42 -9.57 10.05
CA ILE A 180 -28.19 -9.04 9.50
C ILE A 180 -27.58 -8.11 10.55
N VAL A 181 -26.37 -8.44 10.99
CA VAL A 181 -25.52 -7.54 11.77
C VAL A 181 -24.63 -6.80 10.78
N GLN A 182 -24.86 -5.51 10.63
CA GLN A 182 -24.07 -4.62 9.80
C GLN A 182 -23.07 -3.87 10.67
N VAL A 183 -21.78 -4.03 10.36
CA VAL A 183 -20.70 -3.30 11.02
C VAL A 183 -20.12 -2.32 10.01
N GLN A 184 -20.17 -1.03 10.33
CA GLN A 184 -19.53 0.03 9.56
C GLN A 184 -18.19 0.37 10.20
N MET A 185 -17.21 0.62 9.35
CA MET A 185 -15.84 0.88 9.78
C MET A 185 -15.13 1.75 8.76
N GLU A 186 -14.21 2.57 9.26
CA GLU A 186 -13.31 3.39 8.48
C GLU A 186 -11.89 2.81 8.60
N VAL A 187 -11.25 2.58 7.46
CA VAL A 187 -9.85 2.13 7.39
C VAL A 187 -8.98 3.32 7.01
N SER A 188 -8.27 3.88 7.96
CA SER A 188 -7.26 4.90 7.69
C SER A 188 -5.87 4.27 7.57
N LEU A 189 -5.21 4.46 6.45
CA LEU A 189 -3.82 4.02 6.26
C LEU A 189 -2.82 4.83 7.12
N PHE A 190 -3.19 6.02 7.58
CA PHE A 190 -2.29 6.97 8.27
C PHE A 190 -2.78 7.39 9.66
N GLY A 191 -3.85 6.76 10.16
CA GLY A 191 -4.52 7.17 11.39
C GLY A 191 -5.62 8.21 11.15
N PRO A 192 -6.53 8.40 12.12
CA PRO A 192 -7.60 9.38 12.00
C PRO A 192 -7.02 10.78 11.83
N ASN A 193 -7.71 11.65 11.07
CA ASN A 193 -7.42 13.07 10.93
C ASN A 193 -6.05 13.44 10.34
N TRP A 194 -5.40 12.49 9.68
CA TRP A 194 -4.07 12.69 9.08
C TRP A 194 -4.05 13.79 8.02
N ASP A 195 -5.20 14.06 7.42
CA ASP A 195 -5.45 14.99 6.32
C ASP A 195 -6.05 16.33 6.77
N GLU A 196 -6.43 16.49 8.06
CA GLU A 196 -7.01 17.76 8.57
C GLU A 196 -6.06 18.96 8.38
N HIS A 197 -4.76 18.71 8.35
CA HIS A 197 -3.72 19.73 8.15
C HIS A 197 -3.33 19.90 6.68
N CYS A 198 -3.90 19.10 5.77
CA CYS A 198 -3.63 19.16 4.34
C CYS A 198 -4.67 20.05 3.65
N HIS A 199 -4.41 21.35 3.57
CA HIS A 199 -5.28 22.28 2.84
C HIS A 199 -5.21 22.03 1.32
N SER A 200 -6.36 21.66 0.74
CA SER A 200 -6.50 20.92 -0.53
C SER A 200 -6.67 21.77 -1.79
N GLN A 201 -6.11 22.97 -1.87
CA GLN A 201 -6.22 23.77 -3.11
C GLN A 201 -5.17 23.45 -4.17
N ASP A 202 -4.11 22.68 -3.86
CA ASP A 202 -3.07 22.35 -4.82
C ASP A 202 -2.65 20.87 -4.75
N THR A 203 -2.65 20.18 -5.88
CA THR A 203 -2.28 18.74 -5.96
C THR A 203 -0.83 18.47 -5.55
N GLU A 204 0.04 19.47 -5.71
CA GLU A 204 1.44 19.40 -5.29
C GLU A 204 1.59 19.49 -3.76
N THR A 205 0.75 20.30 -3.08
CA THR A 205 0.75 20.41 -1.61
C THR A 205 0.13 19.19 -0.93
N VAL A 206 -0.84 18.52 -1.55
CA VAL A 206 -1.41 17.26 -1.05
C VAL A 206 -0.36 16.14 -1.03
N THR A 207 0.45 16.01 -2.09
CA THR A 207 1.51 14.99 -2.19
C THR A 207 2.60 15.22 -1.15
N ASP A 208 2.98 16.47 -0.91
CA ASP A 208 4.03 16.83 0.05
C ASP A 208 3.53 16.74 1.51
N CYS A 209 2.25 17.03 1.76
CA CYS A 209 1.60 16.79 3.05
C CYS A 209 1.60 15.30 3.40
N TYR A 210 1.20 14.45 2.45
CA TYR A 210 1.22 12.99 2.57
C TYR A 210 2.62 12.46 2.90
N ARG A 211 3.65 12.94 2.17
CA ARG A 211 5.05 12.54 2.39
C ARG A 211 5.53 12.86 3.81
N ARG A 212 5.06 13.96 4.42
CA ARG A 212 5.38 14.30 5.82
C ARG A 212 4.67 13.39 6.81
N THR A 213 3.40 13.11 6.59
CA THR A 213 2.58 12.24 7.46
C THR A 213 3.12 10.81 7.50
N VAL A 214 3.50 10.24 6.35
CA VAL A 214 4.15 8.93 6.27
C VAL A 214 5.43 8.88 7.10
N ARG A 215 6.28 9.91 7.03
CA ARG A 215 7.52 9.99 7.81
C ARG A 215 7.28 10.11 9.32
N HIS A 216 6.10 10.56 9.74
CA HIS A 216 5.77 10.76 11.15
C HIS A 216 5.13 9.52 11.78
N ASN A 217 4.48 8.67 10.98
CA ASN A 217 3.72 7.51 11.44
C ASN A 217 4.40 6.15 11.18
N LEU A 218 5.51 6.12 10.44
CA LEU A 218 6.45 4.98 10.37
C LEU A 218 7.52 5.10 11.45
#